data_AF-A0A1Z1M2E2-F1
#
_entry.id   AF-A0A1Z1M2E2-F1
#
_cell.length_a   1.000
_cell.length_b   1.000
_cell.length_c   1.000
_cell.angle_alpha   90.00
_cell.angle_beta   90.00
_cell.angle_gamma   90.00
#
_symmetry.space_group_name_H-M   'P 1'
#
loop_
_entity.id
_entity.type
_entity.pdbx_description
1 polymer ?
#
loop_
_entity_poly.entity_id
_entity_poly.type
_entity_poly.pdbx_seq_one_letter_code
_entity_poly.pdbx_strand_id
1 'polypeptide(L)' 'MKTYRESKNLFHLDNQEKQIINLKKELVFLKIKQKTKQNIKPHLIKKIKNKISKILTFDRLNYKKST' A
#
# COMPACT_ATOMS: atom_id res chain seq x y z
N MET A 1 -12.80 -27.70 6.97
CA MET A 1 -11.38 -27.32 6.84
C MET A 1 -11.25 -26.35 5.68
N LYS A 2 -10.60 -25.18 5.86
CA LYS A 2 -10.29 -24.29 4.74
C LYS A 2 -9.29 -24.97 3.81
N THR A 3 -9.46 -24.84 2.49
CA THR A 3 -8.52 -25.41 1.53
C THR A 3 -7.20 -24.60 1.53
N TYR A 4 -6.05 -25.25 1.24
CA TYR A 4 -4.74 -24.57 1.19
C TYR A 4 -4.74 -23.32 0.27
N ARG A 5 -5.56 -23.35 -0.78
CA ARG A 5 -5.74 -22.23 -1.72
C ARG A 5 -6.40 -21.03 -1.04
N GLU A 6 -7.44 -21.24 -0.23
CA GLU A 6 -8.12 -20.18 0.52
C GLU A 6 -7.21 -19.53 1.54
N SER A 7 -6.43 -20.32 2.29
CA SER A 7 -5.47 -19.78 3.28
C SER A 7 -4.37 -18.95 2.63
N LYS A 8 -3.86 -19.38 1.46
CA LYS A 8 -2.83 -18.65 0.72
C LYS A 8 -3.33 -17.30 0.20
N ASN A 9 -4.57 -17.24 -0.29
CA ASN A 9 -5.18 -16.01 -0.75
C ASN A 9 -5.44 -15.03 0.39
N LEU A 10 -5.94 -15.52 1.53
CA LEU A 10 -6.17 -14.69 2.73
C LEU A 10 -4.86 -14.07 3.25
N PHE A 11 -3.79 -14.87 3.31
CA PHE A 11 -2.47 -14.40 3.73
C PHE A 11 -1.90 -13.34 2.76
N HIS A 12 -2.18 -13.46 1.46
CA HIS A 12 -1.74 -12.49 0.47
C HIS A 12 -2.42 -11.13 0.66
N LEU A 13 -3.74 -11.14 0.86
CA LEU A 13 -4.54 -9.94 1.13
C LEU A 13 -4.08 -9.23 2.40
N ASP A 14 -3.91 -9.97 3.50
CA ASP A 14 -3.39 -9.43 4.76
C ASP A 14 -2.04 -8.74 4.59
N ASN A 15 -1.15 -9.32 3.77
CA ASN A 15 0.15 -8.72 3.49
C ASN A 15 0.05 -7.44 2.64
N GLN A 16 -0.86 -7.39 1.67
CA GLN A 16 -1.09 -6.19 0.87
C GLN A 16 -1.64 -5.05 1.73
N GLU A 17 -2.60 -5.33 2.61
CA GLU A 17 -3.15 -4.36 3.54
C GLU A 17 -2.08 -3.82 4.51
N LYS A 18 -1.28 -4.71 5.11
CA LYS A 18 -0.15 -4.31 5.96
C LYS A 18 0.84 -3.41 5.21
N GLN A 19 1.14 -3.73 3.96
CA GLN A 19 2.01 -2.89 3.13
C GLN A 19 1.40 -1.50 2.88
N ILE A 20 0.11 -1.42 2.56
CA ILE A 20 -0.60 -0.14 2.38
C ILE A 20 -0.56 0.69 3.66
N ILE A 21 -0.83 0.07 4.81
CA ILE A 21 -0.82 0.75 6.11
C ILE A 21 0.57 1.33 6.40
N ASN A 22 1.63 0.56 6.17
CA ASN A 22 2.99 1.02 6.37
C ASN A 22 3.36 2.19 5.44
N LEU A 23 2.99 2.11 4.16
CA LEU A 23 3.21 3.21 3.21
C LEU A 23 2.43 4.48 3.58
N LYS A 24 1.21 4.34 4.11
CA LYS A 24 0.43 5.48 4.62
C LYS A 24 1.10 6.13 5.84
N LYS A 25 1.59 5.33 6.78
CA LYS A 25 2.35 5.82 7.96
C LYS A 25 3.59 6.60 7.52
N GLU A 26 4.35 6.04 6.58
CA GLU A 26 5.56 6.66 6.04
C GLU A 26 5.25 7.98 5.31
N LEU A 27 4.15 8.02 4.54
CA LEU A 27 3.66 9.24 3.90
C LEU A 27 3.27 10.33 4.91
N VAL A 28 2.61 9.96 6.01
CA VAL A 28 2.25 10.90 7.09
C VAL A 28 3.52 11.48 7.71
N PHE A 29 4.50 10.64 8.03
CA PHE A 29 5.76 11.10 8.59
C PHE A 29 6.49 12.08 7.66
N LEU A 30 6.55 11.78 6.37
CA LEU A 30 7.13 12.70 5.37
C LEU A 30 6.37 14.02 5.27
N LYS A 31 5.04 14.01 5.36
CA LYS A 31 4.22 15.23 5.38
C LYS A 31 4.46 16.07 6.63
N ILE A 32 4.59 15.43 7.80
CA ILE A 32 4.93 16.13 9.05
C ILE A 32 6.27 16.83 8.87
N LYS A 33 7.29 16.10 8.41
CA LYS A 33 8.62 16.67 8.13
C LYS A 33 8.57 17.84 7.16
N GLN A 34 7.80 17.71 6.07
CA GLN A 34 7.57 18.79 5.10
C GLN A 34 6.95 20.02 5.76
N LYS A 35 5.92 19.83 6.59
CA LYS A 35 5.21 20.93 7.26
C LYS A 35 6.08 21.61 8.31
N THR A 36 6.93 20.85 9.00
CA THR A 36 7.94 21.38 9.93
C THR A 36 9.18 21.94 9.25
N LYS A 37 9.19 22.06 7.91
CA LYS A 37 10.31 22.57 7.09
C LYS A 37 11.63 21.81 7.30
N GLN A 38 11.57 20.53 7.69
CA GLN A 38 12.75 19.68 7.75
C GLN A 38 13.22 19.35 6.33
N ASN A 39 14.53 19.12 6.16
CA ASN A 39 15.08 18.71 4.87
C ASN A 39 14.51 17.34 4.48
N ILE A 40 13.76 17.30 3.38
CA ILE A 40 13.17 16.08 2.85
C ILE A 40 13.35 16.01 1.35
N LYS A 41 13.39 14.78 0.83
CA LYS A 41 13.45 14.50 -0.60
C LYS A 41 12.02 14.43 -1.17
N PRO A 42 11.54 15.41 -1.96
CA PRO A 42 10.16 15.44 -2.44
C PRO A 42 9.79 14.23 -3.31
N HIS A 43 10.77 13.65 -4.02
CA HIS A 43 10.56 12.46 -4.84
C HIS A 43 10.16 11.22 -4.01
N LEU A 44 10.47 11.16 -2.72
CA LEU A 44 10.04 10.06 -1.84
C LEU A 44 8.51 10.06 -1.67
N ILE A 45 7.92 11.26 -1.50
CA ILE A 45 6.46 11.43 -1.42
C ILE A 45 5.81 10.93 -2.72
N LYS A 46 6.37 11.31 -3.89
CA LYS A 46 5.88 10.85 -5.20
C LYS A 46 5.98 9.34 -5.35
N LYS A 47 7.12 8.74 -4.96
CA LYS A 47 7.33 7.28 -5.01
C LYS A 47 6.32 6.52 -4.14
N ILE A 48 6.11 6.97 -2.90
CA ILE A 48 5.17 6.32 -1.97
C ILE A 48 3.73 6.41 -2.49
N LYS A 49 3.30 7.59 -2.95
CA LYS A 49 1.97 7.76 -3.57
C LYS A 49 1.76 6.83 -4.77
N ASN A 50 2.76 6.73 -5.65
CA ASN A 50 2.72 5.84 -6.81
C ASN A 50 2.61 4.37 -6.38
N LYS A 51 3.37 3.96 -5.35
CA LYS A 51 3.33 2.58 -4.84
C LYS A 51 1.95 2.24 -4.26
N ILE A 52 1.35 3.13 -3.49
CA ILE A 52 -0.03 2.97 -2.97
C ILE A 52 -1.02 2.83 -4.14
N SER A 53 -0.92 3.71 -5.15
CA SER A 53 -1.79 3.66 -6.33
C SER A 53 -1.69 2.32 -7.06
N LYS A 54 -0.47 1.81 -7.28
CA LYS A 54 -0.25 0.53 -7.97
C LYS A 54 -0.89 -0.65 -7.26
N ILE A 55 -0.76 -0.71 -5.93
CA ILE A 55 -1.35 -1.79 -5.12
C ILE A 55 -2.88 -1.74 -5.25
N LEU A 56 -3.49 -0.57 -5.03
CA LEU A 56 -4.95 -0.40 -5.13
C LEU A 56 -5.49 -0.69 -6.53
N THR A 57 -4.76 -0.30 -7.59
CA THR A 57 -5.14 -0.61 -8.97
C THR A 57 -5.09 -2.11 -9.23
N PHE A 58 -4.06 -2.80 -8.74
CA PHE A 58 -3.94 -4.25 -8.89
C PHE A 58 -5.08 -4.99 -8.20
N ASP A 59 -5.42 -4.58 -6.98
CA ASP A 59 -6.54 -5.17 -6.22
C ASP A 59 -7.87 -4.99 -6.97
N ARG A 60 -8.11 -3.79 -7.54
CA ARG A 60 -9.29 -3.53 -8.36
C ARG A 60 -9.33 -4.38 -9.63
N LEU A 61 -8.20 -4.58 -10.30
CA LEU A 61 -8.12 -5.41 -11.50
C LEU A 61 -8.41 -6.89 -11.18
N ASN A 62 -7.92 -7.40 -10.05
CA ASN A 62 -8.22 -8.76 -9.60
C ASN A 62 -9.70 -8.94 -9.23
N TYR A 63 -10.29 -7.93 -8.60
CA TYR A 63 -11.73 -7.90 -8.33
C TYR A 63 -12.54 -8.00 -9.64
N LYS A 64 -12.22 -7.16 -10.64
CA LYS A 64 -12.91 -7.16 -11.95
C LYS A 64 -12.75 -8.46 -12.74
N LYS A 65 -11.64 -9.18 -12.56
CA LYS A 65 -11.44 -10.50 -13.20
C LYS A 65 -12.26 -11.62 -12.55
N SER A 66 -12.70 -11.42 -11.31
CA SER A 66 -13.45 -12.42 -10.53
C SER A 66 -14.97 -12.27 -10.67
N THR A 67 -15.43 -11.14 -11.19
CA THR A 67 -16.82 -10.84 -11.58
C THR A 67 -17.04 -11.13 -13.05
#